data_AF-A0A2A4L5T0-F1
#
_entry.id   AF-A0A2A4L5T0-F1
#
_cell.length_a   1.000
_cell.length_b   1.000
_cell.length_c   1.000
_cell.angle_alpha   90.00
_cell.angle_beta   90.00
_cell.angle_gamma   90.00
#
_symmetry.space_group_name_H-M   'P 1'
#
loop_
_entity.id
_entity.type
_entity.pdbx_description
1 polymer ?
#
loop_
_entity_poly.entity_id
_entity_poly.type
_entity_poly.pdbx_seq_one_letter_code
_entity_poly.pdbx_strand_id
1 'polypeptide(L)'
;MLINQTFEIDSCDDVELGIKRTSKLEYRISYDDEKDLKAIVFVIGGYGANANIYFLDSYRNYIAKNFDVVTINVFYHCFCQRRSDVLKYDASAKFLEEDLENFSKVLNDFNIDSRNLNSNNALEYYHHLDHYITTLKSQGKLAQNYQAKFTSTFIPPNGDYQNYGIMAAIDHINALKDLVKRFPKFADLPKIYGGG
;
A
#
# COMPACT_ATOMS: atom_id res chain seq x y z
N MET A 1 4.86 -1.10 -30.33
CA MET A 1 4.34 0.02 -29.51
C MET A 1 4.19 -0.42 -28.06
N LEU A 2 4.55 0.44 -27.11
CA LEU A 2 4.35 0.13 -25.68
C LEU A 2 2.85 0.09 -25.34
N ILE A 3 2.37 -1.09 -24.96
CA ILE A 3 1.02 -1.35 -24.48
C ILE A 3 1.00 -1.29 -22.95
N ASN A 4 -0.05 -0.68 -22.40
CA ASN A 4 -0.32 -0.63 -20.96
C ASN A 4 -1.77 -1.04 -20.71
N GLN A 5 -1.99 -2.03 -19.84
CA GLN A 5 -3.34 -2.51 -19.52
C GLN A 5 -3.47 -2.77 -18.02
N THR A 6 -4.65 -2.49 -17.49
CA THR A 6 -5.02 -2.74 -16.09
C THR A 6 -6.19 -3.70 -16.06
N PHE A 7 -6.14 -4.65 -15.12
CA PHE A 7 -7.18 -5.63 -14.91
C PHE A 7 -7.58 -5.67 -13.44
N GLU A 8 -8.86 -5.89 -13.20
CA GLU A 8 -9.41 -6.15 -11.87
C GLU A 8 -10.14 -7.51 -11.92
N ILE A 9 -9.73 -8.44 -11.06
CA ILE A 9 -10.24 -9.82 -11.03
C ILE A 9 -10.67 -10.22 -9.62
N ASP A 10 -11.49 -11.28 -9.53
CA ASP A 10 -11.69 -11.96 -8.27
C ASP A 10 -10.43 -12.74 -7.89
N SER A 11 -10.01 -12.63 -6.63
CA SER A 11 -8.97 -13.47 -6.06
C SER A 11 -9.58 -14.49 -5.08
N CYS A 12 -8.77 -15.08 -4.21
CA CYS A 12 -9.21 -16.07 -3.25
C CYS A 12 -9.61 -15.43 -1.90
N ASP A 13 -10.46 -16.17 -1.18
CA ASP A 13 -10.69 -15.99 0.25
C ASP A 13 -9.44 -16.42 1.04
N ASP A 14 -9.29 -15.90 2.26
CA ASP A 14 -8.32 -16.44 3.20
C ASP A 14 -8.94 -17.68 3.88
N VAL A 15 -8.51 -18.85 3.42
CA VAL A 15 -9.00 -20.14 3.90
C VAL A 15 -8.53 -20.44 5.33
N GLU A 16 -7.36 -19.94 5.74
CA GLU A 16 -6.79 -20.19 7.06
C GLU A 16 -7.65 -19.51 8.14
N LEU A 17 -8.08 -18.27 7.88
CA LEU A 17 -8.88 -17.50 8.82
C LEU A 17 -10.39 -17.54 8.54
N GLY A 18 -10.80 -18.18 7.45
CA GLY A 18 -12.20 -18.22 7.01
C GLY A 18 -12.76 -16.85 6.61
N ILE A 19 -11.88 -15.94 6.17
CA ILE A 19 -12.23 -14.56 5.84
C ILE A 19 -12.50 -14.46 4.34
N LYS A 20 -13.70 -14.00 3.99
CA LYS A 20 -14.07 -13.75 2.60
C LYS A 20 -13.44 -12.47 2.06
N ARG A 21 -12.87 -12.55 0.87
CA ARG A 21 -12.36 -11.36 0.18
C ARG A 21 -13.52 -10.60 -0.47
N THR A 22 -13.58 -9.29 -0.24
CA THR A 22 -14.59 -8.41 -0.81
C THR A 22 -14.05 -7.52 -1.92
N SER A 23 -12.74 -7.27 -1.94
CA SER A 23 -12.06 -6.42 -2.92
C SER A 23 -11.58 -7.21 -4.13
N LYS A 24 -11.60 -6.56 -5.31
CA LYS A 24 -10.95 -7.10 -6.51
C LYS A 24 -9.43 -7.01 -6.37
N LEU A 25 -8.74 -7.96 -6.98
CA LEU A 25 -7.30 -7.92 -7.20
C LEU A 25 -7.01 -7.10 -8.45
N GLU A 26 -6.30 -5.98 -8.29
CA GLU A 26 -5.79 -5.18 -9.40
C GLU A 26 -4.40 -5.70 -9.80
N TYR A 27 -4.18 -5.90 -11.10
CA TYR A 27 -2.84 -6.05 -11.66
C TYR A 27 -2.72 -5.28 -12.97
N ARG A 28 -1.50 -4.83 -13.25
CA ARG A 28 -1.19 -4.00 -14.42
C ARG A 28 -0.06 -4.61 -15.19
N ILE A 29 -0.15 -4.56 -16.51
CA ILE A 29 0.87 -5.07 -17.41
C ILE A 29 1.38 -4.00 -18.35
N SER A 30 2.64 -4.14 -18.75
CA SER A 30 3.23 -3.43 -19.88
C SER A 30 4.05 -4.38 -20.74
N TYR A 31 3.95 -4.23 -22.05
CA TYR A 31 4.79 -4.95 -23.02
C TYR A 31 4.85 -4.13 -24.31
N ASP A 32 5.87 -4.38 -25.14
CA ASP A 32 5.96 -3.79 -26.46
C ASP A 32 5.49 -4.81 -27.50
N ASP A 33 4.39 -4.53 -28.19
CA ASP A 33 3.77 -5.47 -29.15
C ASP A 33 4.54 -5.61 -30.47
N GLU A 34 5.59 -4.81 -30.68
CA GLU A 34 6.51 -4.94 -31.80
C GLU A 34 7.67 -5.92 -31.51
N LYS A 35 7.83 -6.35 -30.25
CA LYS A 35 8.93 -7.21 -29.81
C LYS A 35 8.52 -8.68 -29.74
N ASP A 36 9.50 -9.55 -29.94
CA ASP A 36 9.35 -10.98 -29.67
C ASP A 36 9.60 -11.28 -28.19
N LEU A 37 8.51 -11.26 -27.40
CA LEU A 37 8.55 -11.37 -25.94
C LEU A 37 9.18 -12.70 -25.48
N LYS A 38 10.13 -12.61 -24.54
CA LYS A 38 10.97 -13.71 -24.05
C LYS A 38 10.69 -14.15 -22.63
N ALA A 39 10.03 -13.32 -21.82
CA ALA A 39 9.68 -13.66 -20.45
C ALA A 39 8.51 -12.81 -19.91
N ILE A 40 7.92 -13.28 -18.82
CA ILE A 40 7.04 -12.53 -17.93
C ILE A 40 7.85 -12.14 -16.70
N VAL A 41 7.86 -10.85 -16.36
CA VAL A 41 8.57 -10.29 -15.21
C VAL A 41 7.56 -9.68 -14.25
N PHE A 42 7.44 -10.25 -13.05
CA PHE A 42 6.72 -9.64 -11.94
C PHE A 42 7.67 -8.72 -11.16
N VAL A 43 7.29 -7.45 -11.04
CA VAL A 43 7.98 -6.47 -10.19
C VAL A 43 7.31 -6.48 -8.83
N ILE A 44 7.99 -7.05 -7.84
CA ILE A 44 7.50 -7.13 -6.47
C ILE A 44 8.17 -6.02 -5.67
N GLY A 45 7.41 -4.97 -5.40
CA GLY A 45 7.89 -3.85 -4.60
C GLY A 45 8.16 -4.27 -3.15
N GLY A 46 9.21 -3.70 -2.56
CA GLY A 46 9.51 -3.87 -1.15
C GLY A 46 8.48 -3.18 -0.24
N TYR A 47 8.78 -3.21 1.05
CA TYR A 47 7.92 -2.63 2.07
C TYR A 47 7.73 -1.11 1.85
N GLY A 48 6.52 -0.67 1.52
CA GLY A 48 6.19 0.73 1.25
C GLY A 48 6.18 1.12 -0.24
N ALA A 49 6.22 0.16 -1.17
CA ALA A 49 6.09 0.43 -2.61
C ALA A 49 4.82 1.20 -2.99
N ASN A 50 3.77 1.16 -2.16
CA ASN A 50 2.54 1.93 -2.36
C ASN A 50 2.68 3.43 -2.04
N ALA A 51 3.82 3.90 -1.53
CA ALA A 51 4.01 5.31 -1.19
C ALA A 51 4.03 6.24 -2.42
N ASN A 52 4.44 5.71 -3.59
CA ASN A 52 4.45 6.45 -4.84
C ASN A 52 4.08 5.51 -6.01
N ILE A 53 2.82 5.60 -6.45
CA ILE A 53 2.32 4.71 -7.51
C ILE A 53 2.91 5.04 -8.88
N TYR A 54 3.23 6.31 -9.12
CA TYR A 54 3.87 6.74 -10.37
C TYR A 54 5.22 6.04 -10.58
N PHE A 55 6.03 5.93 -9.53
CA PHE A 55 7.33 5.27 -9.59
C PHE A 55 7.18 3.79 -9.98
N LEU A 56 6.20 3.12 -9.36
CA LEU A 56 5.86 1.73 -9.64
C LEU A 56 5.44 1.51 -11.11
N ASP A 57 4.59 2.39 -11.67
CA ASP A 57 4.22 2.35 -13.08
C ASP A 57 5.40 2.68 -14.01
N SER A 58 6.23 3.66 -13.64
CA SER A 58 7.39 4.09 -14.41
C SER A 58 8.41 2.96 -14.60
N TYR A 59 8.72 2.19 -13.55
CA TYR A 59 9.59 1.01 -13.69
C TYR A 59 9.00 -0.06 -14.58
N ARG A 60 7.71 -0.38 -14.40
CA ARG A 60 7.03 -1.37 -15.25
C ARG A 60 7.16 -1.00 -16.72
N ASN A 61 6.89 0.27 -17.04
CA ASN A 61 6.98 0.80 -18.39
C ASN A 61 8.43 0.81 -18.91
N TYR A 62 9.38 1.21 -18.06
CA TYR A 62 10.80 1.22 -18.41
C TYR A 62 11.31 -0.18 -18.77
N ILE A 63 11.00 -1.19 -17.96
CA ILE A 63 11.45 -2.57 -18.21
C ILE A 63 10.84 -3.09 -19.51
N ALA A 64 9.53 -2.96 -19.69
CA ALA A 64 8.85 -3.38 -20.93
C ALA A 64 9.38 -2.65 -22.19
N LYS A 65 9.71 -1.36 -22.07
CA LYS A 65 10.26 -0.58 -23.19
C LYS A 65 11.69 -0.99 -23.54
N ASN A 66 12.52 -1.37 -22.58
CA ASN A 66 13.94 -1.64 -22.83
C ASN A 66 14.27 -3.13 -23.04
N PHE A 67 13.41 -4.04 -22.60
CA PHE A 67 13.64 -5.49 -22.69
C PHE A 67 12.48 -6.19 -23.40
N ASP A 68 12.73 -7.39 -23.92
CA ASP A 68 11.74 -8.19 -24.64
C ASP A 68 10.86 -8.97 -23.64
N VAL A 69 10.13 -8.27 -22.77
CA VAL A 69 9.39 -8.89 -21.67
C VAL A 69 8.02 -8.27 -21.45
N VAL A 70 7.09 -9.06 -20.92
CA VAL A 70 5.85 -8.56 -20.31
C VAL A 70 6.16 -8.26 -18.85
N THR A 71 6.00 -7.01 -18.44
CA THR A 71 6.26 -6.59 -17.05
C THR A 71 4.94 -6.41 -16.31
N ILE A 72 4.83 -6.91 -15.08
CA ILE A 72 3.60 -6.96 -14.30
C ILE A 72 3.82 -6.36 -12.91
N ASN A 73 2.89 -5.52 -12.50
CA ASN A 73 2.74 -5.10 -11.10
C ASN A 73 1.42 -5.67 -10.58
N VAL A 74 1.47 -6.30 -9.41
CA VAL A 74 0.28 -6.84 -8.75
C VAL A 74 0.03 -5.99 -7.51
N PHE A 75 -1.16 -5.42 -7.39
CA PHE A 75 -1.60 -4.69 -6.20
C PHE A 75 -2.22 -5.71 -5.25
N TYR A 76 -1.34 -6.55 -4.70
CA TYR A 76 -1.68 -7.73 -3.93
C TYR A 76 -2.31 -7.40 -2.56
N HIS A 77 -2.82 -8.40 -1.87
CA HIS A 77 -3.44 -8.26 -0.56
C HIS A 77 -2.49 -7.56 0.44
N CYS A 78 -2.97 -6.51 1.09
CA CYS A 78 -2.17 -5.68 2.00
C CYS A 78 -1.01 -4.93 1.31
N PHE A 79 -1.09 -4.71 -0.01
CA PHE A 79 -0.17 -3.82 -0.75
C PHE A 79 -0.22 -2.39 -0.17
N CYS A 80 -1.40 -1.92 0.20
CA CYS A 80 -1.68 -0.57 0.69
C CYS A 80 -1.41 -0.39 2.20
N GLN A 81 -0.26 -0.86 2.69
CA GLN A 81 0.09 -0.86 4.12
C GLN A 81 0.75 0.43 4.64
N ARG A 82 1.02 1.40 3.76
CA ARG A 82 1.60 2.71 4.10
C ARG A 82 0.77 3.87 3.55
N ARG A 83 1.12 5.09 3.95
CA ARG A 83 0.61 6.31 3.32
C ARG A 83 1.00 6.33 1.84
N SER A 84 0.10 6.83 1.00
CA SER A 84 0.24 6.87 -0.46
C SER A 84 -0.04 8.27 -0.99
N ASP A 85 0.57 8.61 -2.12
CA ASP A 85 0.25 9.79 -2.91
C ASP A 85 -1.12 9.69 -3.62
N VAL A 86 -1.65 8.48 -3.75
CA VAL A 86 -2.95 8.18 -4.34
C VAL A 86 -3.89 7.57 -3.30
N LEU A 87 -5.05 8.22 -3.10
CA LEU A 87 -6.04 7.87 -2.06
C LEU A 87 -6.51 6.41 -2.12
N LYS A 88 -6.69 5.83 -3.32
CA LYS A 88 -7.09 4.41 -3.48
C LYS A 88 -6.12 3.45 -2.78
N TYR A 89 -4.85 3.82 -2.67
CA TYR A 89 -3.77 2.98 -2.13
C TYR A 89 -3.24 3.47 -0.77
N ASP A 90 -3.97 4.39 -0.13
CA ASP A 90 -3.56 5.06 1.11
C ASP A 90 -4.04 4.29 2.35
N ALA A 91 -3.10 3.97 3.25
CA ALA A 91 -3.45 3.45 4.56
C ALA A 91 -3.97 4.58 5.48
N SER A 92 -4.98 4.30 6.27
CA SER A 92 -5.49 5.24 7.29
C SER A 92 -4.73 5.07 8.61
N ALA A 93 -4.55 6.15 9.38
CA ALA A 93 -4.00 6.06 10.73
C ALA A 93 -5.14 5.88 11.74
N LYS A 94 -4.96 4.99 12.72
CA LYS A 94 -5.89 4.75 13.82
C LYS A 94 -5.11 4.60 15.12
N PHE A 95 -5.57 5.27 16.17
CA PHE A 95 -5.06 5.03 17.52
C PHE A 95 -5.79 3.81 18.10
N LEU A 96 -5.01 2.80 18.48
CA LEU A 96 -5.48 1.65 19.24
C LEU A 96 -5.46 1.97 20.74
N GLU A 97 -6.10 1.13 21.55
CA GLU A 97 -6.17 1.35 23.00
C GLU A 97 -4.78 1.48 23.65
N GLU A 98 -3.82 0.69 23.17
CA GLU A 98 -2.41 0.73 23.58
C GLU A 98 -1.71 2.07 23.25
N ASP A 99 -2.16 2.79 22.21
CA ASP A 99 -1.60 4.08 21.83
C ASP A 99 -2.10 5.21 22.77
N LEU A 100 -3.30 5.05 23.35
CA LEU A 100 -4.00 6.13 24.06
C LEU A 100 -3.29 6.57 25.34
N GLU A 101 -2.63 5.65 26.05
CA GLU A 101 -1.95 6.00 27.30
C GLU A 101 -0.80 6.98 27.03
N ASN A 102 0.05 6.68 26.05
CA ASN A 102 1.15 7.55 25.69
C ASN A 102 0.63 8.85 25.05
N PHE A 103 -0.39 8.76 24.20
CA PHE A 103 -0.97 9.95 23.57
C PHE A 103 -1.61 10.90 24.61
N SER A 104 -2.26 10.37 25.64
CA SER A 104 -2.80 11.14 26.76
C SER A 104 -1.71 11.90 27.53
N LYS A 105 -0.55 11.28 27.77
CA LYS A 105 0.61 11.95 28.40
C LYS A 105 1.07 13.15 27.58
N VAL A 106 1.19 12.98 26.26
CA VAL A 106 1.55 14.07 25.34
C VAL A 106 0.51 15.19 25.38
N LEU A 107 -0.79 14.89 25.34
CA LEU A 107 -1.84 15.91 25.41
C LEU A 107 -1.76 16.71 26.73
N ASN A 108 -1.50 16.03 27.85
CA ASN A 108 -1.37 16.65 29.16
C ASN A 108 -0.15 17.58 29.25
N ASP A 109 0.98 17.27 28.60
CA ASP A 109 2.15 18.16 28.52
C ASP A 109 1.81 19.52 27.88
N PHE A 110 0.78 19.56 27.04
CA PHE A 110 0.25 20.77 26.41
C PHE A 110 -0.99 21.34 27.12
N ASN A 111 -1.36 20.79 28.27
CA ASN A 111 -2.59 21.13 29.02
C ASN A 111 -3.89 20.92 28.21
N ILE A 112 -3.91 19.90 27.33
CA ILE A 112 -5.11 19.51 26.58
C ILE A 112 -5.83 18.39 27.36
N ASP A 113 -7.12 18.60 27.69
CA ASP A 113 -7.92 17.65 28.49
C ASP A 113 -8.20 16.35 27.74
N SER A 114 -7.57 15.27 28.20
CA SER A 114 -7.68 13.93 27.62
C SER A 114 -8.66 13.00 28.34
N ARG A 115 -9.49 13.48 29.28
CA ARG A 115 -10.42 12.61 30.05
C ARG A 115 -11.42 11.85 29.19
N ASN A 116 -11.80 12.39 28.04
CA ASN A 116 -12.73 11.78 27.09
C ASN A 116 -12.01 11.10 25.91
N LEU A 117 -10.67 11.01 25.92
CA LEU A 117 -9.89 10.40 24.86
C LEU A 117 -10.22 8.92 24.72
N ASN A 118 -10.52 8.49 23.50
CA ASN A 118 -10.71 7.09 23.14
C ASN A 118 -10.37 6.86 21.66
N SER A 119 -10.33 5.61 21.23
CA SER A 119 -9.92 5.22 19.87
C SER A 119 -10.80 5.82 18.75
N ASN A 120 -12.03 6.25 19.06
CA ASN A 120 -12.94 6.84 18.06
C ASN A 120 -12.71 8.35 17.85
N ASN A 121 -12.17 9.06 18.85
CA ASN A 121 -11.94 10.51 18.77
C ASN A 121 -10.46 10.92 18.80
N ALA A 122 -9.54 9.97 19.01
CA ALA A 122 -8.11 10.26 19.10
C ALA A 122 -7.55 11.00 17.86
N LEU A 123 -8.11 10.77 16.67
CA LEU A 123 -7.68 11.49 15.47
C LEU A 123 -8.04 13.00 15.54
N GLU A 124 -9.17 13.35 16.15
CA GLU A 124 -9.56 14.75 16.38
C GLU A 124 -8.61 15.43 17.38
N TYR A 125 -8.28 14.72 18.47
CA TYR A 125 -7.27 15.15 19.42
C TYR A 125 -5.90 15.34 18.77
N TYR A 126 -5.53 14.47 17.83
CA TYR A 126 -4.28 14.60 17.07
C TYR A 126 -4.27 15.89 16.24
N HIS A 127 -5.35 16.17 15.50
CA HIS A 127 -5.45 17.39 14.71
C HIS A 127 -5.41 18.65 15.59
N HIS A 128 -6.06 18.61 16.75
CA HIS A 128 -6.00 19.70 17.72
C HIS A 128 -4.57 19.92 18.25
N LEU A 129 -3.89 18.85 18.65
CA LEU A 129 -2.50 18.91 19.12
C LEU A 129 -1.56 19.44 18.03
N ASP A 130 -1.67 18.95 16.79
CA ASP A 130 -0.84 19.37 15.66
C ASP A 130 -1.01 20.87 15.34
N HIS A 131 -2.26 21.35 15.33
CA HIS A 131 -2.56 22.76 15.16
C HIS A 131 -1.98 23.62 16.31
N TYR A 132 -2.11 23.13 17.55
CA TYR A 132 -1.60 23.82 18.73
C TYR A 132 -0.07 23.92 18.72
N ILE A 133 0.63 22.81 18.44
CA ILE A 133 2.09 22.76 18.28
C ILE A 133 2.54 23.71 17.17
N THR A 134 1.86 23.70 16.01
CA THR A 134 2.17 24.59 14.89
C THR A 134 2.05 26.06 15.29
N THR A 135 1.02 26.40 16.07
CA THR A 135 0.81 27.76 16.58
C THR A 135 1.89 28.18 17.58
N LEU A 136 2.29 27.30 18.50
CA LEU A 136 3.36 27.59 19.44
C LEU A 136 4.71 27.80 18.73
N LYS A 137 5.00 27.02 17.69
CA LYS A 137 6.18 27.19 16.84
C LYS A 137 6.15 28.53 16.10
N SER A 138 5.03 28.93 15.50
CA SER A 138 4.94 30.21 14.78
C SER A 138 5.09 31.42 15.71
N GLN A 139 4.70 31.28 16.98
CA GLN A 139 4.88 32.31 18.02
C GLN A 139 6.28 32.31 18.66
N GLY A 140 7.17 31.39 18.28
CA GLY A 140 8.50 31.23 18.91
C GLY A 140 8.45 30.68 20.34
N LYS A 141 7.32 30.16 20.79
CA LYS A 141 7.12 29.57 22.13
C LYS A 141 7.54 28.10 22.21
N LEU A 142 7.80 27.48 21.06
CA LEU A 142 8.26 26.09 20.94
C LEU A 142 9.35 26.01 19.87
N ALA A 143 10.34 25.15 20.10
CA ALA A 143 11.43 24.95 19.14
C ALA A 143 10.89 24.47 17.79
N GLN A 144 11.44 25.00 16.69
CA GLN A 144 10.96 24.67 15.34
C GLN A 144 11.08 23.16 15.03
N ASN A 145 12.13 22.52 15.54
CA ASN A 145 12.40 21.09 15.40
C ASN A 145 11.70 20.21 16.46
N TYR A 146 10.90 20.78 17.37
CA TYR A 146 10.16 19.98 18.34
C TYR A 146 9.23 18.99 17.63
N GLN A 147 9.16 17.77 18.14
CA GLN A 147 8.25 16.72 17.68
C GLN A 147 7.59 16.05 18.88
N ALA A 148 6.26 16.03 18.90
CA ALA A 148 5.51 15.20 19.83
C ALA A 148 5.71 13.72 19.46
N LYS A 149 5.87 12.86 20.47
CA LYS A 149 6.18 11.43 20.28
C LYS A 149 5.04 10.57 20.81
N PHE A 150 4.28 10.00 19.90
CA PHE A 150 3.25 9.01 20.16
C PHE A 150 3.17 8.03 18.98
N THR A 151 2.42 6.94 19.17
CA THR A 151 2.23 5.90 18.17
C THR A 151 0.80 5.91 17.68
N SER A 152 0.63 5.39 16.47
CA SER A 152 -0.66 5.00 15.91
C SER A 152 -0.42 3.88 14.92
N THR A 153 -1.48 3.14 14.60
CA THR A 153 -1.43 2.01 13.68
C THR A 153 -1.93 2.41 12.30
N PHE A 154 -1.22 1.97 11.25
CA PHE A 154 -1.75 2.07 9.89
C PHE A 154 -2.71 0.91 9.61
N ILE A 155 -3.92 1.26 9.18
CA ILE A 155 -4.96 0.34 8.77
C ILE A 155 -5.03 0.39 7.24
N PRO A 156 -4.65 -0.70 6.55
CA PRO A 156 -4.80 -0.78 5.11
C PRO A 156 -6.29 -0.72 4.71
N PRO A 157 -6.61 -0.24 3.50
CA PRO A 157 -7.97 -0.23 2.99
C PRO A 157 -8.50 -1.65 2.73
N ASN A 158 -9.76 -1.75 2.31
CA ASN A 158 -10.41 -2.98 1.83
C ASN A 158 -10.57 -4.12 2.86
N GLY A 159 -10.29 -3.86 4.14
CA GLY A 159 -10.28 -4.90 5.16
C GLY A 159 -9.08 -5.85 5.02
N ASP A 160 -8.03 -5.43 4.31
CA ASP A 160 -6.80 -6.18 4.19
C ASP A 160 -6.06 -6.26 5.54
N TYR A 161 -5.16 -7.23 5.67
CA TYR A 161 -4.34 -7.41 6.86
C TYR A 161 -3.03 -8.11 6.50
N GLN A 162 -2.06 -8.06 7.40
CA GLN A 162 -0.79 -8.75 7.20
C GLN A 162 -0.96 -10.23 7.56
N ASN A 163 -0.78 -11.12 6.59
CA ASN A 163 -0.81 -12.58 6.79
C ASN A 163 0.51 -13.27 6.40
N TYR A 164 1.63 -12.57 6.62
CA TYR A 164 2.99 -13.03 6.33
C TYR A 164 3.23 -13.42 4.86
N GLY A 165 2.47 -12.81 3.95
CA GLY A 165 2.68 -12.92 2.51
C GLY A 165 1.97 -14.09 1.82
N ILE A 166 1.17 -14.90 2.54
CA ILE A 166 0.43 -16.02 1.92
C ILE A 166 -0.57 -15.49 0.89
N MET A 167 -1.43 -14.55 1.27
CA MET A 167 -2.44 -14.00 0.35
C MET A 167 -1.79 -13.17 -0.75
N ALA A 168 -0.70 -12.47 -0.42
CA ALA A 168 0.08 -11.75 -1.42
C ALA A 168 0.65 -12.69 -2.49
N ALA A 169 1.23 -13.83 -2.10
CA ALA A 169 1.75 -14.81 -3.05
C ALA A 169 0.64 -15.40 -3.93
N ILE A 170 -0.51 -15.73 -3.33
CA ILE A 170 -1.66 -16.26 -4.09
C ILE A 170 -2.18 -15.22 -5.09
N ASP A 171 -2.20 -13.93 -4.74
CA ASP A 171 -2.58 -12.87 -5.67
C ASP A 171 -1.67 -12.82 -6.91
N HIS A 172 -0.37 -13.01 -6.75
CA HIS A 172 0.54 -13.09 -7.90
C HIS A 172 0.25 -14.32 -8.77
N ILE A 173 -0.09 -15.46 -8.16
CA ILE A 173 -0.48 -16.68 -8.88
C ILE A 173 -1.80 -16.46 -9.64
N ASN A 174 -2.79 -15.81 -9.01
CA ASN A 174 -4.07 -15.51 -9.64
C ASN A 174 -3.93 -14.52 -10.79
N ALA A 175 -3.10 -13.47 -10.64
CA ALA A 175 -2.76 -12.55 -11.70
C ALA A 175 -2.10 -13.28 -12.89
N LEU A 176 -1.13 -14.17 -12.63
CA LEU A 176 -0.50 -14.99 -13.68
C LEU A 176 -1.53 -15.88 -14.39
N LYS A 177 -2.37 -16.58 -13.63
CA LYS A 177 -3.39 -17.49 -14.15
C LYS A 177 -4.40 -16.78 -15.04
N ASP A 178 -4.84 -15.58 -14.64
CA ASP A 178 -5.74 -14.76 -15.45
C ASP A 178 -5.02 -14.22 -16.70
N LEU A 179 -3.78 -13.74 -16.56
CA LEU A 179 -2.99 -13.23 -17.68
C LEU A 179 -2.81 -14.26 -18.79
N VAL A 180 -2.37 -15.48 -18.47
CA VAL A 180 -2.11 -16.52 -19.50
C VAL A 180 -3.40 -17.02 -20.16
N LYS A 181 -4.55 -16.88 -19.51
CA LYS A 181 -5.86 -17.14 -20.13
C LYS A 181 -6.24 -16.06 -21.12
N ARG A 182 -6.00 -14.78 -20.79
CA ARG A 182 -6.28 -13.64 -21.67
C ARG A 182 -5.31 -13.56 -22.85
N PHE A 183 -4.06 -13.94 -22.61
CA PHE A 183 -2.99 -13.94 -23.59
C PHE A 183 -2.36 -15.34 -23.68
N PRO A 184 -2.99 -16.29 -24.39
CA PRO A 184 -2.48 -17.66 -24.50
C PRO A 184 -1.03 -17.75 -25.00
N LYS A 185 -0.59 -16.79 -25.83
CA LYS A 185 0.80 -16.71 -26.31
C LYS A 185 1.82 -16.51 -25.19
N PHE A 186 1.42 -16.00 -24.03
CA PHE A 186 2.31 -15.80 -22.89
C PHE A 186 2.44 -17.05 -22.02
N ALA A 187 1.61 -18.07 -22.23
CA ALA A 187 1.53 -19.24 -21.36
C ALA A 187 2.88 -19.98 -21.22
N ASP A 188 3.64 -20.07 -22.30
CA ASP A 188 4.91 -20.82 -22.36
C ASP A 188 6.13 -19.95 -22.04
N LEU A 189 5.97 -18.64 -21.87
CA LEU A 189 7.07 -17.76 -21.51
C LEU A 189 7.61 -18.12 -20.11
N PRO A 190 8.93 -18.04 -19.87
CA PRO A 190 9.53 -18.07 -18.54
C PRO A 190 8.91 -17.02 -17.61
N LYS A 191 8.74 -17.35 -16.32
CA LYS A 191 8.22 -16.44 -15.28
C LYS A 191 9.37 -16.05 -14.38
N ILE A 192 9.59 -14.76 -14.22
CA ILE A 192 10.64 -14.18 -13.38
C ILE A 192 9.95 -13.32 -12.33
N TYR A 193 10.31 -13.52 -11.06
CA TYR A 193 9.82 -12.73 -9.94
C TYR A 193 10.99 -11.93 -9.38
N GLY A 194 11.00 -10.62 -9.61
CA GLY A 194 12.04 -9.71 -9.15
C GLY A 194 11.56 -8.92 -7.94
N GLY A 195 12.11 -9.22 -6.77
CA GLY A 195 11.92 -8.44 -5.54
C GLY A 195 13.08 -7.48 -5.27
N GLY A 196 12.79 -6.39 -4.58
CA GLY A 196 13.77 -5.41 -4.09
C GLY A 196 13.75 -5.27 -2.58
#